data_AF-A0A7S1DK74-F1
#
_entry.id   AF-A0A7S1DK74-F1
#
_cell.length_a   1.000
_cell.length_b   1.000
_cell.length_c   1.000
_cell.angle_alpha   90.00
_cell.angle_beta   90.00
_cell.angle_gamma   90.00
#
_symmetry.space_group_name_H-M   'P 1'
#
loop_
_entity.id
_entity.type
_entity.pdbx_description
1 polymer ?
#
loop_
_entity_poly.entity_id
_entity_poly.type
_entity_poly.pdbx_seq_one_letter_code
_entity_poly.pdbx_strand_id
1 'polypeptide(L)'
;ETEWYPALTCPPGRYKRTKEDIEGGCAGANITCPERFTCLCRPCREGDELEFIRDGGAPQRCVEMQACGVLDVRQNELLSFRVLDNLRREAVGSGFRARLLLTEPQDFFGEPLPDEGPGVWEVNMSTSARGRHLLGFSLDGQPIGNYIMIQVKDAACGYLQEVTAEGGCRCTESAVEISGSCASREVMIPLLVFATLLVGAALAILLRRLYYAKEAVWLIHLEDLRFEEPPHVLGQGAFGVVTKAEYHGTQVAVKRLLVREGGG
;
A
#
# COMPACT_ATOMS: atom_id res chain seq x y z
N GLU A 1 42.27 36.09 38.67
CA GLU A 1 40.99 36.16 37.94
C GLU A 1 39.95 35.41 38.75
N THR A 2 38.87 36.07 39.13
CA THR A 2 37.83 35.47 39.98
C THR A 2 36.97 34.58 39.10
N GLU A 3 37.03 33.26 39.28
CA GLU A 3 36.12 32.31 38.62
C GLU A 3 34.70 32.54 39.16
N TRP A 4 33.98 33.49 38.57
CA TRP A 4 32.60 33.81 38.90
C TRP A 4 31.62 32.79 38.29
N TYR A 5 32.06 32.07 37.26
CA TYR A 5 31.24 31.11 36.54
C TYR A 5 30.69 29.99 37.46
N PRO A 6 31.49 29.27 38.28
CA PRO A 6 30.97 28.22 39.16
C PRO A 6 29.89 28.71 40.15
N ALA A 7 29.91 29.99 40.52
CA ALA A 7 28.95 30.58 41.45
C ALA A 7 27.60 30.95 40.81
N LEU A 8 27.48 30.86 39.47
CA LEU A 8 26.21 31.09 38.77
C LEU A 8 25.24 29.93 38.98
N THR A 9 24.07 30.24 39.50
CA THR A 9 22.94 29.31 39.61
C THR A 9 21.81 29.79 38.72
N CYS A 10 21.25 28.89 37.92
CA CYS A 10 20.05 29.17 37.13
C CYS A 10 18.79 28.85 37.92
N PRO A 11 17.68 29.59 37.69
CA PRO A 11 16.37 29.21 38.22
C PRO A 11 15.97 27.79 37.78
N PRO A 12 15.09 27.10 38.52
CA PRO A 12 14.54 25.81 38.09
C PRO A 12 13.98 25.86 36.66
N GLY A 13 14.20 24.80 35.89
CA GLY A 13 13.80 24.72 34.47
C GLY A 13 14.60 25.62 33.53
N ARG A 14 15.74 26.14 33.98
CA ARG A 14 16.73 26.83 33.15
C ARG A 14 18.12 26.27 33.43
N TYR A 15 18.91 26.19 32.38
CA TYR A 15 20.19 25.53 32.34
C TYR A 15 21.29 26.54 32.06
N LYS A 16 22.40 26.42 32.78
CA LYS A 16 23.52 27.34 32.66
C LYS A 16 24.21 27.17 31.30
N ARG A 17 24.49 28.29 30.62
CA ARG A 17 25.26 28.27 29.38
C ARG A 17 26.73 27.91 29.65
N THR A 18 27.42 27.41 28.63
CA THR A 18 28.86 27.16 28.71
C THR A 18 29.63 28.46 28.94
N LYS A 19 30.86 28.37 29.45
CA LYS A 19 31.68 29.55 29.74
C LYS A 19 31.96 30.33 28.46
N GLU A 20 32.23 29.61 27.39
CA GLU A 20 32.53 30.11 26.05
C GLU A 20 31.33 30.89 25.46
N ASP A 21 30.10 30.37 25.63
CA ASP A 21 28.87 31.05 25.20
C ASP A 21 28.64 32.38 25.94
N ILE A 22 28.98 32.42 27.23
CA ILE A 22 28.81 33.59 28.08
C ILE A 22 29.86 34.66 27.74
N GLU A 23 31.11 34.23 27.52
CA GLU A 23 32.22 35.10 27.13
C GLU A 23 32.08 35.63 25.70
N GLY A 24 31.51 34.83 24.78
CA GLY A 24 31.21 35.24 23.40
C GLY A 24 30.02 36.21 23.27
N GLY A 25 29.28 36.45 24.36
CA GLY A 25 28.16 37.39 24.42
C GLY A 25 26.91 36.93 23.65
N CYS A 26 25.79 37.60 23.89
CA CYS A 26 24.49 37.26 23.29
C CYS A 26 24.43 37.47 21.77
N ALA A 27 25.40 38.20 21.21
CA ALA A 27 25.51 38.50 19.78
C ALA A 27 25.76 37.24 18.94
N GLY A 28 26.54 36.27 19.43
CA GLY A 28 26.81 35.02 18.70
C GLY A 28 25.59 34.08 18.60
N ALA A 29 24.60 34.24 19.48
CA ALA A 29 23.40 33.42 19.51
C ALA A 29 22.17 34.10 18.90
N ASN A 30 22.32 35.31 18.35
CA ASN A 30 21.22 36.13 17.80
C ASN A 30 20.05 36.36 18.79
N ILE A 31 20.36 36.51 20.10
CA ILE A 31 19.36 36.70 21.15
C ILE A 31 19.50 38.11 21.74
N THR A 32 18.43 38.89 21.65
CA THR A 32 18.32 40.21 22.27
C THR A 32 17.86 40.04 23.73
N CYS A 33 18.80 39.95 24.67
CA CYS A 33 18.51 40.10 26.09
C CYS A 33 18.20 41.60 26.39
N PRO A 34 17.26 41.94 27.30
CA PRO A 34 16.98 43.33 27.70
C PRO A 34 18.23 44.02 28.28
N GLU A 35 18.27 45.36 28.24
CA GLU A 35 19.42 46.11 28.77
C GLU A 35 19.78 45.69 30.21
N ARG A 36 21.07 45.44 30.44
CA ARG A 36 21.69 44.96 31.71
C ARG A 36 21.47 43.49 32.06
N PHE A 37 20.90 42.68 31.17
CA PHE A 37 20.83 41.22 31.36
C PHE A 37 21.81 40.51 30.43
N THR A 38 22.72 39.72 31.00
CA THR A 38 23.54 38.78 30.26
C THR A 38 22.76 37.47 30.14
N CYS A 39 22.65 36.89 28.94
CA CYS A 39 21.93 35.61 28.76
C CYS A 39 22.73 34.44 29.38
N LEU A 40 22.67 34.29 30.71
CA LEU A 40 23.43 33.31 31.50
C LEU A 40 22.80 31.91 31.49
N CYS A 41 21.48 31.86 31.38
CA CYS A 41 20.69 30.64 31.43
C CYS A 41 19.88 30.46 30.15
N ARG A 42 19.63 29.21 29.75
CA ARG A 42 18.83 28.81 28.59
C ARG A 42 17.91 27.62 28.93
N PRO A 43 16.76 27.44 28.27
CA PRO A 43 16.16 28.38 27.34
C PRO A 43 15.75 29.69 28.02
N CYS A 44 15.44 30.74 27.25
CA CYS A 44 15.03 32.05 27.81
C CYS A 44 13.71 31.94 28.59
N ARG A 45 12.87 30.98 28.19
CA ARG A 45 11.68 30.53 28.91
C ARG A 45 12.04 29.29 29.72
N GLU A 46 11.24 28.99 30.74
CA GLU A 46 11.32 27.70 31.42
C GLU A 46 11.07 26.57 30.41
N GLY A 47 12.00 25.63 30.32
CA GLY A 47 11.96 24.51 29.40
C GLY A 47 12.51 23.26 30.05
N ASP A 48 12.23 22.11 29.45
CA ASP A 48 12.65 20.82 29.97
C ASP A 48 14.10 20.54 29.53
N GLU A 49 14.73 19.50 30.08
CA GLU A 49 16.11 19.13 29.70
C GLU A 49 16.21 18.86 28.20
N LEU A 50 15.17 18.22 27.65
CA LEU A 50 15.00 17.94 26.23
C LEU A 50 13.77 18.67 25.72
N GLU A 51 13.94 19.46 24.66
CA GLU A 51 12.84 20.05 23.89
C GLU A 51 12.72 19.37 22.51
N PHE A 52 11.49 19.24 22.02
CA PHE A 52 11.20 18.55 20.77
C PHE A 52 10.68 19.53 19.72
N ILE A 53 11.23 19.43 18.52
CA ILE A 53 10.90 20.29 17.37
C ILE A 53 10.49 19.38 16.22
N ARG A 54 9.23 19.47 15.79
CA ARG A 54 8.69 18.75 14.63
C ARG A 54 8.63 19.68 13.42
N ASP A 55 9.11 19.22 12.27
CA ASP A 55 8.86 19.79 10.93
C ASP A 55 8.84 21.34 10.84
N GLY A 56 9.87 22.00 11.39
CA GLY A 56 10.00 23.46 11.31
C GLY A 56 9.02 24.25 12.20
N GLY A 57 8.26 23.57 13.06
CA GLY A 57 7.44 24.18 14.10
C GLY A 57 8.27 24.79 15.23
N ALA A 58 7.61 25.57 16.09
CA ALA A 58 8.22 26.06 17.32
C ALA A 58 8.50 24.88 18.29
N PRO A 59 9.53 24.98 19.16
CA PRO A 59 9.81 23.94 20.16
C PRO A 59 8.60 23.75 21.07
N GLN A 60 8.11 22.51 21.18
CA GLN A 60 6.98 22.15 22.01
C GLN A 60 7.47 21.63 23.37
N ARG A 61 6.86 22.15 24.45
CA ARG A 61 7.15 21.68 25.81
C ARG A 61 6.39 20.39 26.06
N CYS A 62 7.14 19.39 26.50
CA CYS A 62 6.67 18.05 26.80
C CYS A 62 6.47 17.93 28.29
N VAL A 63 5.30 18.34 28.80
CA VAL A 63 5.03 18.14 30.23
C VAL A 63 5.11 16.63 30.51
N GLU A 64 5.90 16.27 31.53
CA GLU A 64 6.16 14.91 31.93
C GLU A 64 4.86 14.08 32.03
N MET A 65 4.83 12.91 31.38
CA MET A 65 3.66 12.03 31.25
C MET A 65 2.43 12.60 30.52
N GLN A 66 2.46 13.85 30.03
CA GLN A 66 1.52 14.30 29.02
C GLN A 66 2.10 13.93 27.65
N ALA A 67 1.30 13.25 26.82
CA ALA A 67 1.66 13.05 25.43
C ALA A 67 1.95 14.42 24.83
N CYS A 68 3.20 14.68 24.48
CA CYS A 68 3.59 15.90 23.78
C CYS A 68 2.88 15.89 22.44
N GLY A 69 1.68 16.48 22.42
CA GLY A 69 0.69 16.35 21.35
C GLY A 69 0.80 15.02 20.63
N VAL A 70 0.21 13.94 21.18
CA VAL A 70 0.06 12.60 20.56
C VAL A 70 0.56 12.61 19.11
N LEU A 71 1.84 12.26 18.92
CA LEU A 71 2.39 12.23 17.58
C LEU A 71 1.69 11.08 16.87
N ASP A 72 0.64 11.44 16.15
CA ASP A 72 -0.12 10.54 15.30
C ASP A 72 0.76 10.22 14.10
N VAL A 73 1.44 9.08 14.19
CA VAL A 73 2.27 8.54 13.12
C VAL A 73 1.57 7.30 12.60
N ARG A 74 1.51 7.11 11.28
CA ARG A 74 0.98 5.86 10.72
C ARG A 74 2.05 4.78 10.80
N GLN A 75 1.65 3.51 10.90
CA GLN A 75 2.62 2.41 10.82
C GLN A 75 3.52 2.57 9.58
N ASN A 76 4.81 2.31 9.76
CA ASN A 76 5.86 2.43 8.72
C ASN A 76 6.03 3.83 8.10
N GLU A 77 5.36 4.85 8.62
CA GLU A 77 5.63 6.24 8.27
C GLU A 77 6.91 6.70 8.98
N LEU A 78 7.78 7.39 8.25
CA LEU A 78 8.99 7.97 8.83
C LEU A 78 8.60 9.17 9.69
N LEU A 79 8.79 9.05 11.00
CA LEU A 79 8.72 10.17 11.92
C LEU A 79 10.11 10.77 12.08
N SER A 80 10.27 12.00 11.59
CA SER A 80 11.44 12.82 11.80
C SER A 80 11.13 13.91 12.83
N PHE A 81 12.01 14.06 13.82
CA PHE A 81 11.93 15.16 14.78
C PHE A 81 13.32 15.53 15.27
N ARG A 82 13.48 16.80 15.62
CA ARG A 82 14.69 17.33 16.24
C ARG A 82 14.55 17.34 17.75
N VAL A 83 15.60 16.94 18.43
CA VAL A 83 15.73 16.99 19.89
C VAL A 83 16.80 18.00 20.25
N LEU A 84 16.45 18.95 21.10
CA LEU A 84 17.36 19.95 21.65
C LEU A 84 17.68 19.60 23.11
N ASP A 85 18.93 19.28 23.43
CA ASP A 85 19.42 19.16 24.80
C ASP A 85 19.89 20.52 25.33
N ASN A 86 19.10 21.04 26.26
CA ASN A 86 19.38 22.30 26.93
C ASN A 86 20.58 22.19 27.89
N LEU A 87 21.05 20.99 28.23
CA LEU A 87 22.30 20.78 28.97
C LEU A 87 23.54 20.72 28.06
N ARG A 88 23.40 20.60 26.73
CA ARG A 88 24.51 20.55 25.75
C ARG A 88 25.53 19.45 26.08
N ARG A 89 25.04 18.30 26.52
CA ARG A 89 25.92 17.16 26.77
C ARG A 89 26.52 16.73 25.43
N GLU A 90 27.85 16.68 25.36
CA GLU A 90 28.54 16.17 24.19
C GLU A 90 28.47 14.65 24.19
N ALA A 91 28.17 14.06 23.03
CA ALA A 91 28.28 12.62 22.86
C ALA A 91 29.76 12.25 22.69
N VAL A 92 30.31 11.48 23.63
CA VAL A 92 31.72 11.06 23.61
C VAL A 92 31.86 9.63 23.09
N GLY A 93 30.78 8.84 23.09
CA GLY A 93 30.80 7.41 22.76
C GLY A 93 29.70 6.96 21.80
N SER A 94 28.67 6.30 22.33
CA SER A 94 27.65 5.60 21.52
C SER A 94 26.59 6.50 20.89
N GLY A 95 26.73 7.82 21.05
CA GLY A 95 25.88 8.80 20.42
C GLY A 95 24.58 9.05 21.18
N PHE A 96 23.73 9.88 20.58
CA PHE A 96 22.35 10.09 21.03
C PHE A 96 21.47 8.95 20.50
N ARG A 97 20.63 8.37 21.37
CA ARG A 97 19.76 7.25 21.03
C ARG A 97 18.36 7.47 21.57
N ALA A 98 17.36 7.31 20.70
CA ALA A 98 15.97 7.20 21.07
C ALA A 98 15.57 5.72 21.11
N ARG A 99 15.02 5.26 22.24
CA ARG A 99 14.60 3.87 22.45
C ARG A 99 13.09 3.82 22.60
N LEU A 100 12.44 3.08 21.71
CA LEU A 100 11.01 2.81 21.79
C LEU A 100 10.77 1.61 22.73
N LEU A 101 10.08 1.87 23.84
CA LEU A 101 9.78 0.89 24.87
C LEU A 101 8.54 0.07 24.47
N LEU A 102 8.77 -0.92 23.60
CA LEU A 102 7.82 -1.96 23.22
C LEU A 102 8.05 -3.25 24.03
N THR A 103 7.23 -4.28 23.79
CA THR A 103 7.54 -5.66 24.21
C THR A 103 8.92 -6.10 23.70
N GLU A 104 9.28 -5.70 22.47
CA GLU A 104 10.61 -5.85 21.89
C GLU A 104 11.21 -4.46 21.63
N PRO A 105 12.12 -3.97 22.49
CA PRO A 105 12.65 -2.60 22.37
C PRO A 105 13.32 -2.35 21.02
N GLN A 106 13.02 -1.21 20.41
CA GLN A 106 13.65 -0.76 19.17
C GLN A 106 14.50 0.48 19.45
N ASP A 107 15.76 0.46 18.98
CA ASP A 107 16.71 1.54 19.15
C ASP A 107 16.86 2.32 17.84
N PHE A 108 16.76 3.65 17.93
CA PHE A 108 16.95 4.60 16.84
C PHE A 108 18.10 5.53 17.21
N PHE A 109 18.97 5.85 16.25
CA PHE A 109 20.13 6.71 16.45
C PHE A 109 19.80 8.13 16.02
N GLY A 110 20.21 9.10 16.82
CA GLY A 110 20.13 10.51 16.47
C GLY A 110 21.39 10.97 15.76
N GLU A 111 21.22 11.69 14.66
CA GLU A 111 22.32 12.32 13.93
C GLU A 111 22.51 13.76 14.45
N PRO A 112 23.74 14.17 14.82
CA PRO A 112 23.98 15.53 15.27
C PRO A 112 23.79 16.53 14.10
N LEU A 113 23.16 17.67 14.37
CA LEU A 113 22.99 18.76 13.41
C LEU A 113 23.98 19.90 13.70
N PRO A 114 25.20 19.88 13.14
CA PRO A 114 26.25 20.84 13.50
C PRO A 114 25.89 22.29 13.15
N ASP A 115 25.11 22.49 12.07
CA ASP A 115 24.69 23.81 11.61
C ASP A 115 23.70 24.50 12.56
N GLU A 116 22.99 23.73 13.40
CA GLU A 116 22.08 24.27 14.43
C GLU A 116 22.75 24.44 15.81
N GLY A 117 24.01 24.01 15.92
CA GLY A 117 24.82 24.09 17.12
C GLY A 117 24.81 22.83 17.98
N PRO A 118 25.65 22.79 19.03
CA PRO A 118 25.81 21.59 19.84
C PRO A 118 24.56 21.28 20.66
N GLY A 119 24.29 19.98 20.82
CA GLY A 119 23.14 19.45 21.54
C GLY A 119 21.84 19.42 20.73
N VAL A 120 21.91 19.51 19.40
CA VAL A 120 20.78 19.29 18.50
C VAL A 120 20.98 17.98 17.76
N TRP A 121 20.02 17.08 17.84
CA TRP A 121 20.02 15.82 17.09
C TRP A 121 18.74 15.67 16.30
N GLU A 122 18.86 15.18 15.07
CA GLU A 122 17.73 14.70 14.29
C GLU A 122 17.54 13.21 14.56
N VAL A 123 16.32 12.82 14.91
CA VAL A 123 15.95 11.42 15.10
C VAL A 123 14.95 11.05 14.01
N ASN A 124 15.35 10.09 13.20
CA ASN A 124 14.53 9.49 12.17
C ASN A 124 14.12 8.10 12.62
N MET A 125 12.82 7.87 12.83
CA MET A 125 12.31 6.59 13.30
C MET A 125 11.05 6.16 12.55
N SER A 126 10.88 4.85 12.43
CA SER A 126 9.68 4.23 11.87
C SER A 126 9.38 2.96 12.63
N THR A 127 8.11 2.68 12.89
CA THR A 127 7.72 1.43 13.55
C THR A 127 6.40 0.91 13.00
N SER A 128 6.26 -0.41 12.98
CA SER A 128 5.02 -1.11 12.65
C SER A 128 4.19 -1.43 13.90
N ALA A 129 4.73 -1.25 15.11
CA ALA A 129 4.01 -1.57 16.33
C ALA A 129 2.88 -0.55 16.59
N ARG A 130 1.63 -1.02 16.63
CA ARG A 130 0.44 -0.16 16.84
C ARG A 130 0.24 0.20 18.30
N GLY A 131 -0.46 1.32 18.53
CA GLY A 131 -0.89 1.73 19.86
C GLY A 131 -0.05 2.86 20.44
N ARG A 132 -0.10 3.00 21.77
CA ARG A 132 0.60 4.06 22.50
C ARG A 132 1.90 3.50 23.05
N HIS A 133 3.00 4.16 22.72
CA HIS A 133 4.34 3.72 23.10
C HIS A 133 5.10 4.84 23.79
N LEU A 134 6.02 4.47 24.68
CA LEU A 134 6.93 5.40 25.33
C LEU A 134 8.26 5.41 24.58
N LEU A 135 8.74 6.60 24.25
CA LEU A 135 10.05 6.81 23.67
C LEU A 135 10.95 7.43 24.73
N GLY A 136 12.01 6.72 25.10
CA GLY A 136 13.04 7.19 26.00
C GLY A 136 14.26 7.65 25.25
N PHE A 137 15.06 8.53 25.85
CA PHE A 137 16.29 9.03 25.25
C PHE A 137 17.46 8.62 26.12
N SER A 138 18.57 8.29 25.47
CA SER A 138 19.83 8.03 26.15
C SER A 138 20.98 8.66 25.38
N LEU A 139 21.96 9.15 26.13
CA LEU A 139 23.20 9.68 25.60
C LEU A 139 24.32 8.84 26.18
N ASP A 140 25.15 8.26 25.32
CA ASP A 140 26.23 7.37 25.73
C ASP A 140 25.77 6.21 26.65
N GLY A 141 24.55 5.72 26.41
CA GLY A 141 23.93 4.63 27.17
C GLY A 141 23.30 5.03 28.51
N GLN A 142 23.44 6.28 28.93
CA GLN A 142 22.77 6.81 30.12
C GLN A 142 21.41 7.44 29.75
N PRO A 143 20.31 7.10 30.43
CA PRO A 143 19.02 7.71 30.16
C PRO A 143 19.06 9.22 30.48
N ILE A 144 18.48 10.03 29.61
CA ILE A 144 18.43 11.49 29.76
C ILE A 144 17.03 12.02 29.51
N GLY A 145 16.64 13.05 30.26
CA GLY A 145 15.32 13.67 30.15
C GLY A 145 14.15 12.72 30.45
N ASN A 146 12.95 13.15 30.04
CA ASN A 146 11.70 12.44 30.26
C ASN A 146 11.31 11.60 29.03
N TYR A 147 10.43 10.62 29.24
CA TYR A 147 9.83 9.84 28.16
C TYR A 147 8.74 10.64 27.44
N ILE A 148 8.67 10.50 26.12
CA ILE A 148 7.55 11.02 25.33
C ILE A 148 6.61 9.88 24.92
N MET A 149 5.31 10.18 24.85
CA MET A 149 4.32 9.22 24.37
C MET A 149 4.02 9.47 22.89
N ILE A 150 4.17 8.44 22.06
CA ILE A 150 3.78 8.45 20.65
C ILE A 150 2.57 7.55 20.44
N GLN A 151 1.71 7.87 19.47
CA GLN A 151 0.59 7.01 19.09
C GLN A 151 0.73 6.60 17.63
N VAL A 152 0.97 5.31 17.44
CA VAL A 152 1.08 4.72 16.11
C VAL A 152 -0.30 4.26 15.68
N LYS A 153 -0.87 4.96 14.70
CA LYS A 153 -2.14 4.64 14.05
C LYS A 153 -1.93 3.61 12.95
N ASP A 154 -3.02 2.97 12.55
CA ASP A 154 -3.04 2.08 11.40
C ASP A 154 -2.52 2.77 10.14
N ALA A 155 -1.83 2.02 9.28
CA ALA A 155 -1.42 2.50 7.96
C ALA A 155 -2.65 2.93 7.12
N ALA A 156 -2.48 3.93 6.27
CA ALA A 156 -3.54 4.33 5.34
C ALA A 156 -3.54 3.41 4.12
N CYS A 157 -4.42 2.41 4.14
CA CYS A 157 -4.62 1.51 2.99
C CYS A 157 -5.70 2.02 2.03
N GLY A 158 -5.63 1.56 0.78
CA GLY A 158 -6.59 1.91 -0.27
C GLY A 158 -7.95 1.22 -0.10
N TYR A 159 -8.82 1.40 -1.09
CA TYR A 159 -10.14 0.75 -1.12
C TYR A 159 -10.00 -0.78 -1.16
N LEU A 160 -10.79 -1.49 -0.36
CA LEU A 160 -10.76 -2.97 -0.19
C LEU A 160 -9.41 -3.53 0.29
N GLN A 161 -8.63 -2.70 0.98
CA GLN A 161 -7.42 -3.14 1.66
C GLN A 161 -7.58 -3.02 3.17
N GLU A 162 -6.96 -3.96 3.88
CA GLU A 162 -6.83 -3.97 5.32
C GLU A 162 -5.35 -3.96 5.72
N VAL A 163 -5.09 -3.37 6.89
CA VAL A 163 -3.74 -3.18 7.41
C VAL A 163 -3.26 -4.48 8.06
N THR A 164 -2.05 -4.92 7.72
CA THR A 164 -1.43 -6.11 8.31
C THR A 164 -0.78 -5.78 9.65
N ALA A 165 -0.44 -6.80 10.44
CA ALA A 165 0.26 -6.62 11.71
C ALA A 165 1.61 -5.91 11.52
N GLU A 166 2.25 -6.12 10.38
CA GLU A 166 3.52 -5.52 9.97
C GLU A 166 3.35 -4.08 9.42
N GLY A 167 2.12 -3.56 9.36
CA GLY A 167 1.83 -2.24 8.79
C GLY A 167 1.85 -2.19 7.26
N GLY A 168 1.77 -3.36 6.60
CA GLY A 168 1.52 -3.46 5.17
C GLY A 168 0.03 -3.34 4.85
N CYS A 169 -0.31 -3.29 3.56
CA CYS A 169 -1.70 -3.33 3.10
C CYS A 169 -1.93 -4.62 2.32
N ARG A 170 -2.99 -5.37 2.66
CA ARG A 170 -3.43 -6.56 1.92
C ARG A 170 -4.89 -6.42 1.54
N CYS A 171 -5.33 -7.09 0.47
CA CYS A 171 -6.75 -7.10 0.14
C CYS A 171 -7.58 -7.77 1.25
N THR A 172 -8.78 -7.25 1.50
CA THR A 172 -9.75 -7.88 2.41
C THR A 172 -10.12 -9.28 1.94
N GLU A 173 -10.71 -10.11 2.82
CA GLU A 173 -11.15 -11.48 2.45
C GLU A 173 -12.14 -11.50 1.27
N SER A 174 -12.89 -10.42 1.10
CA SER A 174 -13.86 -10.20 0.01
C SER A 174 -13.23 -9.70 -1.29
N ALA A 175 -11.92 -9.48 -1.34
CA ALA A 175 -11.22 -8.95 -2.49
C ALA A 175 -10.07 -9.88 -2.94
N VAL A 176 -9.59 -9.64 -4.17
CA VAL A 176 -8.45 -10.34 -4.76
C VAL A 176 -7.50 -9.30 -5.34
N GLU A 177 -6.20 -9.52 -5.17
CA GLU A 177 -5.17 -8.64 -5.72
C GLU A 177 -4.98 -8.90 -7.22
N ILE A 178 -5.11 -7.85 -8.02
CA ILE A 178 -4.91 -7.86 -9.46
C ILE A 178 -4.02 -6.67 -9.81
N SER A 179 -2.78 -6.95 -10.23
CA SER A 179 -1.82 -5.93 -10.67
C SER A 179 -1.59 -4.80 -9.64
N GLY A 180 -1.53 -5.12 -8.34
CA GLY A 180 -1.33 -4.16 -7.25
C GLY A 180 -2.58 -3.38 -6.82
N SER A 181 -3.76 -3.71 -7.36
CA SER A 181 -5.05 -3.16 -6.92
C SER A 181 -5.98 -4.28 -6.42
N CYS A 182 -6.82 -3.98 -5.44
CA CYS A 182 -7.80 -4.94 -4.92
C CYS A 182 -9.12 -4.83 -5.68
N ALA A 183 -9.59 -5.94 -6.23
CA ALA A 183 -10.90 -6.04 -6.89
C ALA A 183 -11.85 -6.92 -6.06
N SER A 184 -13.13 -6.52 -5.99
CA SER A 184 -14.14 -7.30 -5.27
C SER A 184 -14.34 -8.67 -5.91
N ARG A 185 -14.23 -9.73 -5.09
CA ARG A 185 -14.45 -11.12 -5.49
C ARG A 185 -15.88 -11.35 -5.98
N GLU A 186 -16.84 -10.65 -5.39
CA GLU A 186 -18.26 -10.74 -5.76
C GLU A 186 -18.55 -10.23 -7.16
N VAL A 187 -17.71 -9.33 -7.70
CA VAL A 187 -17.85 -8.81 -9.07
C VAL A 187 -17.08 -9.69 -10.07
N MET A 188 -15.91 -10.20 -9.67
CA MET A 188 -15.03 -10.97 -10.56
C MET A 188 -15.62 -12.32 -10.97
N ILE A 189 -16.19 -13.07 -10.02
CA ILE A 189 -16.76 -14.41 -10.29
C ILE A 189 -17.88 -14.36 -11.35
N PRO A 190 -18.94 -13.54 -11.19
CA PRO A 190 -20.02 -13.50 -12.18
C PRO A 190 -19.55 -12.96 -13.53
N LEU A 191 -18.59 -12.02 -13.56
CA LEU A 191 -18.00 -11.54 -14.82
C LEU A 191 -17.30 -12.67 -15.59
N LEU A 192 -16.53 -13.50 -14.89
CA LEU A 192 -15.79 -14.61 -15.50
C LEU A 192 -16.74 -15.72 -15.97
N VAL A 193 -17.78 -16.03 -15.19
CA VAL A 193 -18.85 -16.96 -15.60
C VAL A 193 -19.59 -16.43 -16.83
N PHE A 194 -19.92 -15.14 -16.86
CA PHE A 194 -20.57 -14.54 -18.02
C PHE A 194 -19.68 -14.57 -19.28
N ALA A 195 -18.41 -14.22 -19.15
CA ALA A 195 -17.45 -14.28 -20.25
C ALA A 195 -17.27 -15.71 -20.79
N THR A 196 -17.20 -16.71 -19.92
CA THR A 196 -17.07 -18.12 -20.35
C THR A 196 -18.34 -18.62 -21.05
N LEU A 197 -19.53 -18.22 -20.59
CA LEU A 197 -20.80 -18.53 -21.27
C LEU A 197 -20.88 -17.87 -22.65
N LEU A 198 -20.45 -16.62 -22.79
CA LEU A 198 -20.42 -15.93 -24.09
C LEU A 198 -19.48 -16.60 -25.08
N VAL A 199 -18.26 -16.96 -24.64
CA VAL A 199 -17.30 -17.68 -25.48
C VAL A 199 -17.85 -19.06 -25.86
N GLY A 200 -18.45 -19.78 -24.93
CA GLY A 200 -19.09 -21.06 -25.18
C GLY A 200 -20.23 -20.96 -26.21
N ALA A 201 -21.10 -19.95 -26.08
CA ALA A 201 -22.18 -19.70 -27.02
C ALA A 201 -21.65 -19.33 -28.42
N ALA A 202 -20.66 -18.45 -28.50
CA ALA A 202 -20.02 -18.08 -29.77
C ALA A 202 -19.40 -19.30 -30.46
N LEU A 203 -18.69 -20.14 -29.70
CA LEU A 203 -18.11 -21.39 -30.21
C LEU A 203 -19.19 -22.36 -30.68
N ALA A 204 -20.27 -22.54 -29.91
CA ALA A 204 -21.39 -23.40 -30.29
C ALA A 204 -22.07 -22.92 -31.59
N ILE A 205 -22.28 -21.61 -31.74
CA ILE A 205 -22.84 -21.02 -32.96
C ILE A 205 -21.90 -21.26 -34.15
N LEU A 206 -20.59 -21.05 -33.97
CA LEU A 206 -19.60 -21.29 -35.02
C LEU A 206 -19.58 -22.75 -35.45
N LEU A 207 -19.52 -23.68 -34.50
CA LEU A 207 -19.57 -25.12 -34.78
C LEU A 207 -20.87 -25.52 -35.49
N ARG A 208 -22.01 -24.96 -35.07
CA ARG A 208 -23.30 -25.20 -35.72
C ARG A 208 -23.32 -24.68 -37.16
N ARG A 209 -22.75 -23.50 -37.43
CA ARG A 209 -22.62 -22.98 -38.80
C ARG A 209 -21.73 -23.86 -39.66
N LEU A 210 -20.60 -24.32 -39.13
CA LEU A 210 -19.70 -25.22 -39.83
C LEU A 210 -20.36 -26.58 -40.11
N TYR A 211 -21.18 -27.07 -39.18
CA TYR A 211 -21.95 -28.29 -39.36
C TYR A 211 -22.98 -28.16 -40.49
N TYR A 212 -23.82 -27.11 -40.47
CA TYR A 212 -24.81 -26.90 -41.53
C TYR A 212 -24.19 -26.62 -42.91
N ALA A 213 -23.04 -25.93 -42.96
CA ALA A 213 -22.33 -25.73 -44.22
C ALA A 213 -21.87 -27.06 -44.83
N LYS A 214 -21.50 -28.05 -44.02
CA LYS A 214 -21.18 -29.41 -44.49
C LYS A 214 -22.41 -30.15 -44.99
N GLU A 215 -23.56 -30.02 -44.34
CA GLU A 215 -24.81 -30.66 -44.79
C GLU A 215 -25.31 -30.06 -46.11
N ALA A 216 -25.16 -28.75 -46.31
CA ALA A 216 -25.56 -28.08 -47.53
C ALA A 216 -24.86 -28.62 -48.79
N VAL A 217 -23.63 -29.15 -48.65
CA VAL A 217 -22.90 -29.79 -49.77
C VAL A 217 -23.58 -31.08 -50.26
N TRP A 218 -24.34 -31.76 -49.40
CA TRP A 218 -25.08 -32.98 -49.75
C TRP A 218 -26.48 -32.70 -50.30
N LEU A 219 -26.86 -31.41 -50.43
CA LEU A 219 -28.14 -31.02 -50.97
C LEU A 219 -28.07 -31.07 -52.51
N ILE A 220 -28.72 -32.09 -53.09
CA ILE A 220 -28.82 -32.27 -54.55
C ILE A 220 -30.19 -31.75 -54.99
N HIS A 221 -30.21 -30.81 -55.94
CA HIS A 221 -31.46 -30.31 -56.51
C HIS A 221 -32.04 -31.34 -57.49
N LEU A 222 -33.36 -31.52 -57.47
CA LEU A 222 -34.03 -32.51 -58.32
C LEU A 222 -33.86 -32.21 -59.82
N GLU A 223 -33.71 -30.94 -60.17
CA GLU A 223 -33.48 -30.48 -61.55
C GLU A 223 -32.11 -30.88 -62.11
N ASP A 224 -31.13 -31.14 -61.25
CA ASP A 224 -29.81 -31.65 -61.66
C ASP A 224 -29.83 -33.15 -61.96
N LEU A 225 -30.93 -33.84 -61.64
CA LEU A 225 -31.14 -35.26 -61.91
C LEU A 225 -31.96 -35.43 -63.18
N ARG A 226 -31.36 -36.04 -64.19
CA ARG A 226 -32.06 -36.41 -65.44
C ARG A 226 -32.52 -37.85 -65.36
N PHE A 227 -33.83 -38.05 -65.46
CA PHE A 227 -34.44 -39.36 -65.53
C PHE A 227 -34.80 -39.67 -66.98
N GLU A 228 -34.64 -40.92 -67.39
CA GLU A 228 -35.18 -41.38 -68.68
C GLU A 228 -36.72 -41.32 -68.63
N GLU A 229 -37.37 -41.04 -69.76
CA GLU A 229 -38.83 -41.11 -69.91
C GLU A 229 -39.18 -42.32 -70.80
N PRO A 230 -39.71 -43.44 -70.24
CA PRO A 230 -40.11 -43.64 -68.84
C PRO A 230 -38.93 -43.97 -67.89
N PRO A 231 -39.06 -43.74 -66.57
CA PRO A 231 -37.97 -43.95 -65.62
C PRO A 231 -37.51 -45.41 -65.57
N HIS A 232 -36.21 -45.64 -65.74
CA HIS A 232 -35.63 -46.98 -65.65
C HIS A 232 -35.49 -47.43 -64.19
N VAL A 233 -36.31 -48.40 -63.78
CA VAL A 233 -36.32 -48.94 -62.41
C VAL A 233 -35.23 -49.99 -62.26
N LEU A 234 -34.29 -49.74 -61.33
CA LEU A 234 -33.20 -50.66 -61.00
C LEU A 234 -33.61 -51.71 -59.95
N GLY A 235 -34.57 -51.36 -59.08
CA GLY A 235 -35.08 -52.28 -58.07
C GLY A 235 -36.22 -51.68 -57.25
N GLN A 236 -37.06 -52.55 -56.70
CA GLN A 236 -38.19 -52.17 -55.86
C GLN A 236 -38.20 -53.03 -54.59
N GLY A 237 -38.39 -52.41 -53.43
CA GLY A 237 -38.46 -53.09 -52.14
C GLY A 237 -39.45 -52.46 -51.18
N ALA A 238 -39.57 -53.02 -49.97
CA ALA A 238 -40.53 -52.58 -48.96
C ALA A 238 -40.39 -51.10 -48.56
N PHE A 239 -39.19 -50.53 -48.70
CA PHE A 239 -38.88 -49.16 -48.29
C PHE A 239 -38.87 -48.16 -49.45
N GLY A 240 -39.17 -48.56 -50.69
CA GLY A 240 -39.15 -47.63 -51.82
C GLY A 240 -38.78 -48.24 -53.17
N VAL A 241 -38.65 -47.37 -54.17
CA VAL A 241 -38.24 -47.70 -55.53
C VAL A 241 -36.90 -47.03 -55.81
N VAL A 242 -35.98 -47.75 -56.44
CA VAL A 242 -34.68 -47.24 -56.89
C VAL A 242 -34.71 -47.10 -58.40
N THR A 243 -34.52 -45.88 -58.90
CA THR A 243 -34.48 -45.56 -60.33
C THR A 243 -33.10 -45.10 -60.74
N LYS A 244 -32.70 -45.42 -61.98
CA LYS A 244 -31.49 -44.89 -62.60
C LYS A 244 -31.72 -43.43 -62.99
N ALA A 245 -30.75 -42.57 -62.71
CA ALA A 245 -30.73 -41.18 -63.15
C ALA A 245 -29.31 -40.78 -63.54
N GLU A 246 -29.17 -39.65 -64.23
CA GLU A 246 -27.88 -39.05 -64.53
C GLU A 246 -27.72 -37.75 -63.74
N TYR A 247 -26.61 -37.62 -63.01
CA TYR A 247 -26.21 -36.42 -62.28
C TYR A 247 -24.88 -35.91 -62.85
N HIS A 248 -24.91 -34.75 -63.51
CA HIS A 248 -23.75 -34.16 -64.21
C HIS A 248 -22.93 -35.16 -65.06
N GLY A 249 -23.58 -35.97 -65.91
CA GLY A 249 -22.91 -36.96 -66.77
C GLY A 249 -22.59 -38.29 -66.10
N THR A 250 -22.80 -38.42 -64.78
CA THR A 250 -22.54 -39.63 -64.02
C THR A 250 -23.85 -40.39 -63.76
N GLN A 251 -23.87 -41.68 -64.09
CA GLN A 251 -25.03 -42.55 -63.82
C GLN A 251 -25.12 -42.84 -62.33
N VAL A 252 -26.21 -42.44 -61.70
CA VAL A 252 -26.49 -42.58 -60.26
C VAL A 252 -27.78 -43.37 -60.02
N ALA A 253 -27.89 -43.96 -58.83
CA ALA A 253 -29.11 -44.61 -58.38
C ALA A 253 -29.85 -43.68 -57.40
N VAL A 254 -31.11 -43.34 -57.71
CA VAL A 254 -31.95 -42.49 -56.88
C VAL A 254 -32.99 -43.35 -56.17
N LYS A 255 -32.92 -43.41 -54.84
CA LYS A 255 -33.90 -44.13 -54.02
C LYS A 255 -35.01 -43.19 -53.58
N ARG A 256 -36.25 -43.48 -54.00
CA ARG A 256 -37.45 -42.73 -53.61
C ARG A 256 -38.23 -43.50 -52.56
N LEU A 257 -38.61 -42.83 -51.47
CA LEU A 257 -39.51 -43.39 -50.47
C LEU A 257 -40.93 -43.39 -51.04
N LEU A 258 -41.64 -44.51 -50.90
CA LEU A 258 -43.07 -44.56 -51.20
C LEU A 258 -43.80 -43.88 -50.05
N VAL A 259 -44.26 -42.65 -50.27
CA VAL A 259 -45.18 -42.01 -49.32
C VAL A 259 -46.49 -42.79 -49.42
N ARG A 260 -46.83 -43.50 -48.35
CA ARG A 260 -48.13 -44.15 -48.22
C ARG A 260 -49.14 -43.02 -48.03
N GLU A 261 -49.82 -42.60 -49.09
CA GLU A 261 -50.97 -41.71 -48.96
C GLU A 261 -51.95 -42.39 -47.98
N GLY A 262 -52.18 -41.73 -46.85
CA GLY A 262 -53.17 -42.17 -45.88
C GLY A 262 -54.52 -42.23 -46.59
N GLY A 263 -55.09 -43.43 -46.65
CA GLY A 263 -56.44 -43.63 -47.15
C GLY A 263 -57.42 -42.72 -46.39
N GLY A 264 -58.29 -42.05 -47.15
CA GLY A 264 -59.56 -41.56 -46.63
C GLY A 264 -60.46 -42.70 -46.18
#